data_AF-A0A0M8TWM5-F1
#
_entry.id   AF-A0A0M8TWM5-F1
#
_cell.length_a   1.000
_cell.length_b   1.000
_cell.length_c   1.000
_cell.angle_alpha   90.00
_cell.angle_beta   90.00
_cell.angle_gamma   90.00
#
_symmetry.space_group_name_H-M   'P 1'
#
loop_
_entity.id
_entity.type
_entity.pdbx_description
1 polymer ?
#
loop_
_entity_poly.entity_id
_entity_poly.type
_entity_poly.pdbx_seq_one_letter_code
_entity_poly.pdbx_strand_id
1 'polypeptide(L)'
;MTRPERTTQRNGTAGGVLGAATVATGLAAGVFYVFACAVMPALARSDDRVYVEVVRDINDVIQNPVFLLSFMGALLLTGVAAWQGRGRPYRQWVWAGLAAYALAFLVTVVVNIPLNDALAERGNPAALREEFEDPWVAWNVVRAVLSTVALGCLARALLLYGRIRPGA
;
A
#
# COMPACT_ATOMS: atom_id res chain seq x y z
N MET A 1 -3.79 41.40 -18.91
CA MET A 1 -3.53 39.98 -19.21
C MET A 1 -2.93 39.31 -17.97
N THR A 2 -3.75 38.60 -17.19
CA THR A 2 -3.41 37.97 -15.90
C THR A 2 -3.37 36.44 -16.06
N ARG A 3 -2.17 35.85 -16.21
CA ARG A 3 -1.99 34.38 -16.19
C ARG A 3 -0.66 33.84 -15.59
N PRO A 4 -0.05 34.43 -14.54
CA PRO A 4 1.02 33.74 -13.79
C PRO A 4 0.53 32.93 -12.58
N GLU A 5 -0.47 33.42 -11.82
CA GLU A 5 -0.86 32.82 -10.52
C GLU A 5 -1.41 31.38 -10.62
N ARG A 6 -2.25 31.10 -11.65
CA ARG A 6 -2.89 29.79 -11.86
C ARG A 6 -1.89 28.66 -12.09
N THR A 7 -0.72 28.97 -12.67
CA THR A 7 0.32 27.99 -13.03
C THR A 7 1.14 27.61 -11.80
N THR A 8 1.46 28.59 -10.96
CA THR A 8 2.21 28.41 -9.70
C THR A 8 1.38 27.63 -8.67
N GLN A 9 0.10 27.96 -8.52
CA GLN A 9 -0.82 27.28 -7.59
C GLN A 9 -1.06 25.81 -7.98
N ARG A 10 -1.24 25.53 -9.27
CA ARG A 10 -1.40 24.16 -9.82
C ARG A 10 -0.13 23.32 -9.68
N ASN A 11 1.04 23.95 -9.71
CA ASN A 11 2.28 23.26 -9.37
C ASN A 11 2.29 22.94 -7.86
N GLY A 12 1.91 23.88 -6.98
CA GLY A 12 1.88 23.71 -5.52
C GLY A 12 1.12 22.47 -5.07
N THR A 13 -0.09 22.32 -5.60
CA THR A 13 -0.96 21.19 -5.28
C THR A 13 -0.42 19.87 -5.81
N ALA A 14 0.22 19.85 -7.00
CA ALA A 14 0.79 18.62 -7.56
C ALA A 14 1.93 18.03 -6.72
N GLY A 15 2.76 18.88 -6.12
CA GLY A 15 3.83 18.44 -5.22
C GLY A 15 3.28 17.88 -3.91
N GLY A 16 2.28 18.57 -3.33
CA GLY A 16 1.60 18.12 -2.11
C GLY A 16 0.91 16.77 -2.28
N VAL A 17 0.16 16.58 -3.37
CA VAL A 17 -0.52 15.31 -3.66
C VAL A 17 0.48 14.17 -3.88
N LEU A 18 1.55 14.40 -4.64
CA LEU A 18 2.59 13.39 -4.86
C LEU A 18 3.32 13.02 -3.55
N GLY A 19 3.60 14.01 -2.70
CA GLY A 19 4.16 13.78 -1.37
C GLY A 19 3.24 12.95 -0.49
N ALA A 20 1.95 13.32 -0.40
CA ALA A 20 0.95 12.59 0.37
C ALA A 20 0.76 11.15 -0.14
N ALA A 21 0.72 10.96 -1.47
CA ALA A 21 0.67 9.64 -2.09
C ALA A 21 1.88 8.78 -1.71
N THR A 22 3.08 9.37 -1.70
CA THR A 22 4.33 8.69 -1.32
C THR A 22 4.28 8.24 0.14
N VAL A 23 3.84 9.11 1.05
CA VAL A 23 3.71 8.77 2.49
C VAL A 23 2.67 7.67 2.72
N ALA A 24 1.48 7.79 2.13
CA ALA A 24 0.42 6.79 2.27
C ALA A 24 0.87 5.42 1.73
N THR A 25 1.55 5.40 0.57
CA THR A 25 2.13 4.17 0.00
C THR A 25 3.21 3.59 0.91
N GLY A 26 4.04 4.44 1.52
CA GLY A 26 5.08 4.01 2.46
C GLY A 26 4.52 3.37 3.73
N LEU A 27 3.41 3.90 4.27
CA LEU A 27 2.71 3.28 5.41
C LEU A 27 2.21 1.88 5.04
N ALA A 28 1.54 1.74 3.88
CA ALA A 28 1.05 0.43 3.42
C ALA A 28 2.20 -0.56 3.15
N ALA A 29 3.27 -0.12 2.49
CA ALA A 29 4.46 -0.94 2.24
C ALA A 29 5.10 -1.43 3.55
N GLY A 30 5.22 -0.54 4.54
CA GLY A 30 5.75 -0.86 5.87
C GLY A 30 4.91 -1.90 6.60
N VAL A 31 3.58 -1.80 6.53
CA VAL A 31 2.65 -2.80 7.09
C VAL A 31 2.89 -4.16 6.45
N PHE A 32 2.85 -4.27 5.12
CA PHE A 32 3.04 -5.57 4.47
C PHE A 32 4.43 -6.16 4.72
N TYR A 33 5.46 -5.31 4.74
CA TYR A 33 6.83 -5.71 5.05
C TYR A 33 6.96 -6.26 6.47
N VAL A 34 6.46 -5.57 7.49
CA VAL A 34 6.59 -6.02 8.89
C VAL A 34 5.82 -7.31 9.15
N PHE A 35 4.69 -7.50 8.46
CA PHE A 35 3.95 -8.76 8.51
C PHE A 35 4.76 -9.92 7.93
N ALA A 36 5.46 -9.69 6.81
CA ALA A 36 6.27 -10.72 6.18
C ALA A 36 7.52 -11.08 7.00
N CYS A 37 8.23 -10.10 7.57
CA CYS A 37 9.53 -10.35 8.19
C CYS A 37 9.51 -10.49 9.72
N ALA A 38 8.42 -10.13 10.40
CA ALA A 38 8.36 -10.12 11.86
C ALA A 38 7.07 -10.72 12.43
N VAL A 39 5.90 -10.19 12.05
CA VAL A 39 4.62 -10.58 12.70
C VAL A 39 4.28 -12.04 12.43
N MET A 40 4.20 -12.45 11.16
CA MET A 40 3.86 -13.84 10.83
C MET A 40 4.92 -14.83 11.30
N PRO A 41 6.24 -14.59 11.12
CA PRO A 41 7.27 -15.45 11.70
C PRO A 41 7.21 -15.56 13.23
N ALA A 42 6.80 -14.51 13.95
CA ALA A 42 6.62 -14.58 15.40
C ALA A 42 5.39 -15.42 15.77
N LEU A 43 4.26 -15.21 15.10
CA LEU A 43 3.04 -15.99 15.29
C LEU A 43 3.24 -17.46 14.92
N ALA A 44 4.08 -17.75 13.93
CA ALA A 44 4.38 -19.11 13.50
C ALA A 44 4.94 -19.99 14.64
N ARG A 45 5.55 -19.37 15.65
CA ARG A 45 6.12 -20.03 16.84
C ARG A 45 5.09 -20.34 17.92
N SER A 46 3.87 -19.82 17.79
CA SER A 46 2.75 -20.10 18.68
C SER A 46 2.05 -21.40 18.29
N ASP A 47 1.28 -21.97 19.23
CA ASP A 47 0.35 -23.05 18.90
C ASP A 47 -0.78 -22.57 17.97
N ASP A 48 -1.44 -23.52 17.31
CA ASP A 48 -2.42 -23.22 16.26
C ASP A 48 -3.62 -22.42 16.77
N ARG A 49 -4.03 -22.65 18.02
CA ARG A 49 -5.15 -21.91 18.61
C ARG A 49 -4.78 -20.45 18.80
N VAL A 50 -3.63 -20.17 19.41
CA VAL A 50 -3.14 -18.80 19.60
C VAL A 50 -2.90 -18.11 18.26
N TYR A 51 -2.32 -18.82 17.28
CA TYR A 51 -2.13 -18.29 15.93
C TYR A 51 -3.46 -17.83 15.32
N VAL A 52 -4.46 -18.72 15.28
CA VAL A 52 -5.77 -18.43 14.66
C VAL A 52 -6.50 -17.32 15.40
N GLU A 53 -6.53 -17.36 16.74
CA GLU A 53 -7.15 -16.32 17.57
C GLU A 53 -6.53 -14.94 17.28
N VAL A 54 -5.20 -14.83 17.32
CA VAL A 54 -4.52 -13.53 17.13
C VAL A 54 -4.64 -13.03 15.69
N VAL A 55 -4.54 -13.90 14.68
CA VAL A 55 -4.68 -13.46 13.28
C VAL A 55 -6.11 -12.97 13.01
N ARG A 56 -7.14 -13.60 13.60
CA ARG A 56 -8.53 -13.10 13.52
C ARG A 56 -8.67 -11.73 14.16
N ASP A 57 -8.15 -11.56 15.36
CA ASP A 57 -8.20 -10.27 16.07
C ASP A 57 -7.49 -9.18 15.25
N ILE A 58 -6.34 -9.49 14.65
CA ILE A 58 -5.65 -8.57 13.74
C ILE A 58 -6.52 -8.22 12.53
N ASN A 59 -7.14 -9.23 11.89
CA ASN A 59 -7.99 -9.04 10.71
C ASN A 59 -9.23 -8.19 10.99
N ASP A 60 -9.75 -8.24 12.21
CA ASP A 60 -10.85 -7.37 12.67
C ASP A 60 -10.35 -5.95 12.96
N VAL A 61 -9.30 -5.82 13.80
CA VAL A 61 -8.77 -4.52 14.26
C VAL A 61 -8.17 -3.69 13.12
N ILE A 62 -7.58 -4.32 12.10
CA ILE A 62 -6.97 -3.61 10.97
C ILE A 62 -8.02 -2.90 10.10
N GLN A 63 -9.30 -3.29 10.16
CA GLN A 63 -10.41 -2.67 9.44
C GLN A 63 -10.88 -1.36 10.09
N ASN A 64 -9.94 -0.50 10.46
CA ASN A 64 -10.22 0.78 11.09
C ASN A 64 -10.04 1.94 10.09
N PRO A 65 -10.67 3.11 10.34
CA PRO A 65 -10.59 4.26 9.44
C PRO A 65 -9.16 4.77 9.18
N VAL A 66 -8.23 4.63 10.14
CA VAL A 66 -6.86 5.13 10.00
C VAL A 66 -6.10 4.31 8.95
N PHE A 67 -6.17 2.97 9.05
CA PHE A 67 -5.57 2.09 8.07
C PHE A 67 -6.25 2.25 6.70
N LEU A 68 -7.58 2.23 6.64
CA LEU A 68 -8.33 2.39 5.39
C LEU A 68 -8.03 3.72 4.69
N LEU A 69 -7.86 4.81 5.45
CA LEU A 69 -7.47 6.10 4.91
C LEU A 69 -6.10 6.04 4.23
N SER A 70 -5.11 5.39 4.84
CA SER A 70 -3.79 5.25 4.24
C SER A 70 -3.77 4.28 3.05
N PHE A 71 -4.46 3.14 3.16
CA PHE A 71 -4.51 2.10 2.14
C PHE A 71 -5.27 2.55 0.89
N MET A 72 -6.50 3.06 1.06
CA MET A 72 -7.28 3.60 -0.06
C MET A 72 -6.70 4.94 -0.54
N GLY A 73 -6.23 5.78 0.38
CA GLY A 73 -5.62 7.06 0.08
C GLY A 73 -4.38 6.93 -0.81
N ALA A 74 -3.54 5.92 -0.57
CA ALA A 74 -2.39 5.64 -1.44
C ALA A 74 -2.81 5.42 -2.90
N LEU A 75 -3.84 4.60 -3.16
CA LEU A 75 -4.35 4.35 -4.51
C LEU A 75 -4.95 5.62 -5.14
N LEU A 76 -5.84 6.29 -4.42
CA LEU A 76 -6.54 7.48 -4.92
C LEU A 76 -5.59 8.66 -5.17
N LEU A 77 -4.73 8.98 -4.20
CA LEU A 77 -3.77 10.08 -4.31
C LEU A 77 -2.75 9.81 -5.42
N THR A 78 -2.32 8.56 -5.59
CA THR A 78 -1.43 8.20 -6.70
C THR A 78 -2.13 8.37 -8.05
N GLY A 79 -3.41 8.01 -8.15
CA GLY A 79 -4.23 8.27 -9.34
C GLY A 79 -4.36 9.77 -9.66
N VAL A 80 -4.63 10.59 -8.65
CA VAL A 80 -4.67 12.06 -8.80
C VAL A 80 -3.30 12.61 -9.20
N ALA A 81 -2.21 12.15 -8.58
CA ALA A 81 -0.85 12.55 -8.94
C ALA A 81 -0.52 12.16 -10.40
N ALA A 82 -0.95 10.98 -10.86
CA ALA A 82 -0.76 10.52 -12.23
C ALA A 82 -1.51 11.40 -13.25
N TRP A 83 -2.71 11.85 -12.89
CA TRP A 83 -3.51 12.80 -13.68
C TRP A 83 -2.86 14.19 -13.72
N GLN A 84 -2.39 14.71 -12.58
CA GLN A 84 -1.75 16.03 -12.48
C GLN A 84 -0.38 16.06 -13.20
N GLY A 85 0.35 14.94 -13.20
CA GLY A 85 1.65 14.77 -13.84
C GLY A 85 1.62 14.60 -15.36
N ARG A 86 0.48 14.74 -16.03
CA ARG A 86 0.39 14.62 -17.49
C ARG A 86 1.32 15.62 -18.20
N GLY A 87 2.08 15.13 -19.18
CA GLY A 87 3.08 15.91 -19.92
C GLY A 87 4.34 16.27 -19.13
N ARG A 88 4.51 15.73 -17.90
CA ARG A 88 5.72 15.96 -17.09
C ARG A 88 6.72 14.80 -17.23
N PRO A 89 8.03 15.07 -17.13
CA PRO A 89 9.07 14.04 -17.30
C PRO A 89 9.06 12.96 -16.20
N TYR A 90 8.51 13.25 -15.02
CA TYR A 90 8.38 12.28 -13.92
C TYR A 90 7.14 11.36 -14.05
N ARG A 91 6.27 11.60 -15.04
CA ARG A 91 4.98 10.89 -15.21
C ARG A 91 5.14 9.38 -15.20
N GLN A 92 6.11 8.85 -15.95
CA GLN A 92 6.32 7.42 -16.11
C GLN A 92 6.47 6.68 -14.76
N TRP A 93 7.15 7.32 -13.80
CA TRP A 93 7.34 6.79 -12.46
C TRP A 93 6.04 6.78 -11.66
N VAL A 94 5.22 7.82 -11.78
CA VAL A 94 3.91 7.86 -11.09
C VAL A 94 2.97 6.79 -11.64
N TRP A 95 2.95 6.57 -12.96
CA TRP A 95 2.13 5.51 -13.57
C TRP A 95 2.63 4.10 -13.23
N ALA A 96 3.95 3.89 -13.21
CA ALA A 96 4.54 2.62 -12.75
C ALA A 96 4.20 2.36 -11.28
N GLY A 97 4.30 3.38 -10.42
CA GLY A 97 3.90 3.28 -9.02
C GLY A 97 2.41 3.00 -8.84
N LEU A 98 1.55 3.66 -9.63
CA LEU A 98 0.11 3.40 -9.63
C LEU A 98 -0.19 1.95 -10.01
N ALA A 99 0.41 1.45 -11.09
CA ALA A 99 0.19 0.09 -11.56
C ALA A 99 0.65 -0.95 -10.53
N ALA A 100 1.83 -0.76 -9.94
CA ALA A 100 2.35 -1.65 -8.90
C ALA A 100 1.44 -1.66 -7.65
N TYR A 101 1.02 -0.49 -7.16
CA TYR A 101 0.15 -0.41 -6.00
C TYR A 101 -1.26 -0.95 -6.29
N ALA A 102 -1.82 -0.68 -7.47
CA ALA A 102 -3.10 -1.24 -7.89
C ALA A 102 -3.06 -2.77 -7.95
N LEU A 103 -1.94 -3.36 -8.37
CA LEU A 103 -1.76 -4.81 -8.33
C LEU A 103 -1.69 -5.34 -6.88
N ALA A 104 -0.99 -4.65 -5.97
CA ALA A 104 -0.99 -5.02 -4.55
C ALA A 104 -2.38 -4.92 -3.90
N PHE A 105 -3.14 -3.90 -4.28
CA PHE A 105 -4.54 -3.73 -3.88
C PHE A 105 -5.40 -4.87 -4.42
N LEU A 106 -5.23 -5.25 -5.68
CA LEU A 106 -5.96 -6.37 -6.28
C LEU A 106 -5.63 -7.70 -5.58
N VAL A 107 -4.36 -7.98 -5.30
CA VAL A 107 -3.95 -9.16 -4.50
C VAL A 107 -4.63 -9.16 -3.13
N THR A 108 -4.73 -7.99 -2.49
CA THR A 108 -5.44 -7.86 -1.21
C THR A 108 -6.90 -8.28 -1.34
N VAL A 109 -7.62 -7.73 -2.31
CA VAL A 109 -9.06 -7.98 -2.48
C VAL A 109 -9.37 -9.39 -2.95
N VAL A 110 -8.59 -9.92 -3.89
CA VAL A 110 -8.88 -11.20 -4.56
C VAL A 110 -8.29 -12.40 -3.84
N VAL A 111 -7.25 -12.20 -3.02
CA VAL A 111 -6.54 -13.32 -2.38
C VAL A 111 -6.55 -13.20 -0.87
N ASN A 112 -6.01 -12.12 -0.31
CA ASN A 112 -5.84 -12.03 1.15
C ASN A 112 -7.16 -11.86 1.90
N ILE A 113 -8.13 -11.10 1.38
CA ILE A 113 -9.45 -10.98 2.01
C ILE A 113 -10.17 -12.34 2.04
N PRO A 114 -10.29 -13.09 0.92
CA PRO A 114 -10.89 -14.43 0.96
C PRO A 114 -10.19 -15.40 1.93
N LEU A 115 -8.85 -15.37 2.01
CA LEU A 115 -8.11 -16.18 2.99
C LEU A 115 -8.45 -15.77 4.43
N ASN A 116 -8.58 -14.47 4.70
CA ASN A 116 -8.97 -13.96 6.01
C ASN A 116 -10.40 -14.36 6.39
N ASP A 117 -11.32 -14.32 5.43
CA ASP A 117 -12.73 -14.70 5.63
C ASP A 117 -12.85 -16.20 5.90
N ALA A 118 -12.13 -17.05 5.16
CA ALA A 118 -12.05 -18.49 5.41
C ALA A 118 -11.47 -18.79 6.80
N LEU A 119 -10.41 -18.08 7.20
CA LEU A 119 -9.84 -18.22 8.54
C LEU A 119 -10.83 -17.82 9.65
N ALA A 120 -11.81 -16.95 9.39
CA ALA A 120 -12.80 -16.51 10.37
C ALA A 120 -13.87 -17.57 10.69
N GLU A 121 -13.98 -18.63 9.88
CA GLU A 121 -14.97 -19.70 10.07
C GLU A 121 -14.75 -20.52 11.34
N ARG A 122 -15.80 -21.17 11.86
CA ARG A 122 -15.65 -22.07 13.02
C ARG A 122 -15.02 -23.39 12.57
N GLY A 123 -13.97 -23.84 13.26
CA GLY A 123 -13.31 -25.09 12.91
C GLY A 123 -12.18 -25.45 13.85
N ASN A 124 -11.53 -26.58 13.55
CA ASN A 124 -10.31 -27.01 14.23
C ASN A 124 -9.16 -26.03 13.88
N PRO A 125 -8.50 -25.37 14.87
CA PRO A 125 -7.45 -24.40 14.58
C PRO A 125 -6.30 -24.93 13.73
N ALA A 126 -5.91 -26.20 13.90
CA ALA A 126 -4.83 -26.80 13.13
C ALA A 126 -5.17 -26.87 11.62
N ALA A 127 -6.38 -27.33 11.27
CA ALA A 127 -6.83 -27.42 9.88
C ALA A 127 -6.98 -26.03 9.24
N LEU A 128 -7.53 -25.07 10.00
CA LEU A 128 -7.68 -23.69 9.53
C LEU A 128 -6.33 -23.03 9.26
N ARG A 129 -5.33 -23.29 10.12
CA ARG A 129 -3.98 -22.76 9.95
C ARG A 129 -3.27 -23.38 8.75
N GLU A 130 -3.39 -24.68 8.55
CA GLU A 130 -2.80 -25.42 7.41
C GLU A 130 -3.25 -24.84 6.06
N GLU A 131 -4.53 -24.47 5.93
CA GLU A 131 -5.07 -23.88 4.71
C GLU A 131 -4.72 -22.39 4.54
N PHE A 132 -4.30 -21.71 5.62
CA PHE A 132 -4.14 -20.25 5.66
C PHE A 132 -2.69 -19.78 5.63
N GLU A 133 -1.82 -20.31 6.50
CA GLU A 133 -0.52 -19.68 6.84
C GLU A 133 0.37 -19.46 5.61
N ASP A 134 0.75 -20.55 4.93
CA ASP A 134 1.68 -20.48 3.80
C ASP A 134 1.12 -19.66 2.62
N PRO A 135 -0.14 -19.88 2.16
CA PRO A 135 -0.73 -19.06 1.12
C PRO A 135 -0.78 -17.58 1.51
N TRP A 136 -1.20 -17.27 2.73
CA TRP A 136 -1.35 -15.89 3.17
C TRP A 136 0.00 -15.17 3.23
N VAL A 137 1.02 -15.83 3.80
CA VAL A 137 2.38 -15.28 3.90
C VAL A 137 2.97 -15.05 2.51
N ALA A 138 2.85 -16.01 1.59
CA ALA A 138 3.36 -15.88 0.23
C ALA A 138 2.74 -14.68 -0.50
N TRP A 139 1.41 -14.55 -0.46
CA TRP A 139 0.73 -13.43 -1.10
C TRP A 139 0.98 -12.10 -0.37
N ASN A 140 1.19 -12.12 0.96
CA ASN A 140 1.62 -10.93 1.68
C ASN A 140 3.02 -10.45 1.25
N VAL A 141 3.97 -11.35 1.00
CA VAL A 141 5.28 -10.99 0.43
C VAL A 141 5.12 -10.32 -0.93
N VAL A 142 4.24 -10.84 -1.80
CA VAL A 142 3.93 -10.20 -3.09
C VAL A 142 3.41 -8.77 -2.88
N ARG A 143 2.48 -8.56 -1.93
CA ARG A 143 1.99 -7.20 -1.59
C ARG A 143 3.10 -6.29 -1.09
N ALA A 144 4.02 -6.81 -0.26
CA ALA A 144 5.14 -6.05 0.27
C ALA A 144 6.11 -5.61 -0.83
N VAL A 145 6.44 -6.51 -1.76
CA VAL A 145 7.31 -6.21 -2.91
C VAL A 145 6.66 -5.17 -3.82
N LEU A 146 5.42 -5.40 -4.23
CA LEU A 146 4.70 -4.48 -5.13
C LEU A 146 4.53 -3.09 -4.50
N SER A 147 4.19 -3.03 -3.21
CA SER A 147 4.03 -1.75 -2.50
C SER A 147 5.37 -1.02 -2.31
N THR A 148 6.45 -1.75 -2.07
CA THR A 148 7.82 -1.20 -1.99
C THR A 148 8.29 -0.67 -3.35
N VAL A 149 8.01 -1.39 -4.44
CA VAL A 149 8.28 -0.93 -5.81
C VAL A 149 7.49 0.35 -6.10
N ALA A 150 6.21 0.39 -5.71
CA ALA A 150 5.38 1.58 -5.85
C ALA A 150 5.98 2.77 -5.09
N LEU A 151 6.37 2.57 -3.83
CA LEU A 151 7.05 3.58 -3.02
C LEU A 151 8.32 4.10 -3.69
N GLY A 152 9.18 3.20 -4.19
CA GLY A 152 10.41 3.57 -4.90
C GLY A 152 10.13 4.42 -6.15
N CYS A 153 9.11 4.05 -6.92
CA CYS A 153 8.69 4.82 -8.09
C CYS A 153 8.18 6.21 -7.71
N LEU A 154 7.35 6.33 -6.67
CA LEU A 154 6.82 7.61 -6.20
C LEU A 154 7.92 8.50 -5.60
N ALA A 155 8.83 7.94 -4.82
CA ALA A 155 10.01 8.64 -4.33
C ALA A 155 10.88 9.17 -5.49
N ARG A 156 11.09 8.36 -6.52
CA ARG A 156 11.81 8.79 -7.73
C ARG A 156 11.08 9.93 -8.44
N ALA A 157 9.75 9.85 -8.56
CA ALA A 157 8.94 10.91 -9.13
C ALA A 157 9.06 12.22 -8.32
N LEU A 158 9.06 12.14 -6.99
CA LEU A 158 9.17 13.28 -6.09
C LEU A 158 10.54 13.97 -6.22
N LEU A 159 11.63 13.20 -6.31
CA LEU A 159 12.98 13.73 -6.56
C LEU A 159 13.08 14.46 -7.91
N LEU A 160 12.51 13.88 -8.97
CA LEU A 160 12.47 14.52 -10.30
C LEU A 160 11.61 15.77 -10.30
N TYR A 161 10.46 15.74 -9.62
CA TYR A 161 9.59 16.89 -9.44
C TYR A 161 10.33 18.05 -8.75
N GLY A 162 11.10 17.77 -7.69
CA GLY A 162 11.91 18.76 -6.99
C GLY A 162 12.97 19.42 -7.88
N ARG A 163 13.64 18.65 -8.74
CA ARG A 163 14.64 19.19 -9.69
C ARG A 163 14.06 20.13 -10.75
N ILE A 164 12.78 19.96 -11.09
CA ILE A 164 12.07 20.79 -12.08
C ILE A 164 11.56 22.10 -11.46
N ARG A 165 11.53 22.19 -10.13
CA ARG A 165 11.28 23.42 -9.37
C ARG A 165 12.60 24.00 -8.87
N PRO A 166 13.37 24.72 -9.70
CA PRO A 166 14.49 25.49 -9.19
C PRO A 166 13.94 26.60 -8.28
N GLY A 167 14.34 26.60 -7.00
CA GLY A 167 14.05 27.67 -6.02
C GLY A 167 12.58 27.76 -5.60
N ALA A 168 12.28 27.27 -4.40
CA ALA A 168 11.28 27.93 -3.56
C ALA A 168 12.01 29.00 -2.73
#